data_AF-A0A4Q3BCC7-F1
#
_entry.id   AF-A0A4Q3BCC7-F1
#
_cell.length_a   1.000
_cell.length_b   1.000
_cell.length_c   1.000
_cell.angle_alpha   90.00
_cell.angle_beta   90.00
_cell.angle_gamma   90.00
#
_symmetry.space_group_name_H-M   'P 1'
#
loop_
_entity.id
_entity.type
_entity.pdbx_description
1 polymer ?
#
loop_
_entity_poly.entity_id
_entity_poly.type
_entity_poly.pdbx_seq_one_letter_code
_entity_poly.pdbx_strand_id
1 'polypeptide(L)' 'MTRIGLISDTHSYLDEAVFTHFIDCDEVWHGGDFG' A
#
# COMPACT_ATOMS: atom_id res chain seq x y z
N MET A 1 -6.43 1.54 -17.80
CA MET A 1 -5.46 0.48 -17.45
C MET A 1 -5.52 0.35 -15.95
N THR A 2 -5.71 -0.84 -15.41
CA THR A 2 -5.76 -1.05 -13.95
C THR A 2 -4.41 -0.67 -13.33
N ARG A 3 -4.42 0.15 -12.29
CA ARG A 3 -3.24 0.58 -11.56
C ARG A 3 -3.19 -0.13 -10.21
N ILE A 4 -2.15 -0.94 -10.01
CA ILE A 4 -1.97 -1.75 -8.80
C ILE A 4 -0.85 -1.15 -7.96
N GLY A 5 -1.16 -0.80 -6.72
CA GLY A 5 -0.20 -0.43 -5.70
C GLY A 5 0.35 -1.67 -4.99
N LEU A 6 1.66 -1.71 -4.76
CA LEU A 6 2.32 -2.79 -4.01
C LEU A 6 3.02 -2.19 -2.79
N ILE A 7 2.81 -2.79 -1.62
CA ILE A 7 3.45 -2.41 -0.35
C ILE A 7 3.82 -3.67 0.43
N SER A 8 4.80 -3.62 1.32
CA SER A 8 5.24 -4.75 2.14
C SER A 8 5.93 -4.22 3.41
N ASP A 9 6.21 -5.08 4.38
CA ASP A 9 7.08 -4.79 5.53
C ASP A 9 6.57 -3.60 6.36
N THR A 10 5.25 -3.53 6.55
CA THR A 10 4.62 -2.40 7.23
C THR A 10 4.83 -2.44 8.73
N HIS A 11 5.09 -3.60 9.32
CA HIS A 11 5.46 -3.71 10.74
C HIS A 11 4.53 -2.94 11.69
N SER A 12 3.21 -3.07 11.49
CA SER A 12 2.15 -2.35 12.20
C SER A 12 2.18 -0.82 12.08
N TYR A 13 3.01 -0.27 11.18
CA TYR A 13 3.15 1.15 10.92
C TYR A 13 2.83 1.49 9.48
N LEU A 14 1.96 2.47 9.31
CA LEU A 14 1.67 3.08 8.01
C LEU A 14 1.72 4.59 8.19
N ASP A 15 2.62 5.23 7.46
CA ASP A 15 2.68 6.68 7.39
C ASP A 15 1.47 7.24 6.63
N GLU A 16 0.97 8.41 7.02
CA GLU A 16 -0.17 9.04 6.34
C GLU A 16 0.09 9.29 4.85
N ALA A 17 1.34 9.49 4.45
CA ALA A 17 1.74 9.66 3.05
C ALA A 17 1.40 8.43 2.19
N VAL A 18 1.32 7.24 2.78
CA VAL A 18 0.93 5.99 2.08
C VAL A 18 -0.46 6.15 1.47
N PHE A 19 -1.41 6.72 2.20
CA PHE A 19 -2.78 6.89 1.69
C PHE A 19 -2.84 7.83 0.49
N THR A 20 -2.04 8.90 0.52
CA THR A 20 -1.95 9.84 -0.62
C THR A 20 -1.26 9.18 -1.82
N HIS A 21 -0.23 8.37 -1.59
CA HIS A 21 0.50 7.69 -2.66
C HIS A 21 -0.37 6.68 -3.43
N PHE A 22 -1.27 5.99 -2.73
CA PHE A 22 -2.12 4.93 -3.29
C PHE A 22 -3.54 5.39 -3.67
N ILE A 23 -3.87 6.69 -3.57
CA ILE A 23 -5.23 7.21 -3.77
C ILE A 23 -5.81 6.93 -5.17
N ASP A 24 -4.96 6.89 -6.19
CA ASP A 24 -5.35 6.64 -7.59
C ASP A 24 -5.12 5.19 -8.02
N CYS A 25 -4.83 4.28 -7.09
CA CYS A 25 -4.72 2.85 -7.39
C CYS A 25 -6.10 2.18 -7.35
N ASP A 26 -6.39 1.34 -8.34
CA ASP A 26 -7.60 0.53 -8.40
C ASP A 26 -7.52 -0.64 -7.39
N GLU A 27 -6.31 -1.13 -7.15
CA GLU A 27 -6.02 -2.21 -6.20
C GLU A 27 -4.76 -1.91 -5.41
N VAL A 28 -4.69 -2.39 -4.16
CA VAL A 28 -3.49 -2.35 -3.33
C VAL A 28 -3.22 -3.75 -2.81
N TRP A 29 -2.06 -4.30 -3.12
CA TRP A 29 -1.65 -5.63 -2.64
C TRP A 29 -0.51 -5.48 -1.64
N HIS A 30 -0.59 -6.26 -0.57
CA HIS A 30 0.45 -6.31 0.46
C HIS A 30 1.32 -7.57 0.28
N GLY A 31 2.63 -7.40 0.20
CA GLY A 31 3.61 -8.44 -0.14
C GLY A 31 4.02 -9.36 1.01
N GLY A 32 3.77 -8.98 2.26
CA GLY A 32 4.14 -9.78 3.44
C GLY A 32 4.58 -8.87 4.58
N ASP A 33 4.83 -9.45 5.77
CA ASP A 33 5.23 -8.72 6.98
C ASP A 33 4.21 -7.64 7.39
N PHE A 34 2.95 -8.09 7.49
CA PHE A 34 1.83 -7.31 8.00
C PHE A 34 1.75 -7.37 9.53
N GLY A 35 1.56 -6.21 10.18
CA GLY A 35 1.45 -6.08 11.65
C GLY A 35 2.79 -5.96 12.39
#